data_AF-A0A2H0MTF8-F1
#
_entry.id   AF-A0A2H0MTF8-F1
#
_cell.length_a   1.000
_cell.length_b   1.000
_cell.length_c   1.000
_cell.angle_alpha   90.00
_cell.angle_beta   90.00
_cell.angle_gamma   90.00
#
_symmetry.space_group_name_H-M   'P 1'
#
loop_
_entity.id
_entity.type
_entity.pdbx_description
1 polymer ?
#
loop_
_entity_poly.entity_id
_entity_poly.type
_entity_poly.pdbx_seq_one_letter_code
_entity_poly.pdbx_strand_id
1 'polypeptide(L)'
;MVKFCLKCKNSFWGGKFCPKCEGEEPLLDMANEENHKYLPELNVDVRPKYFARSAMLLTCFGFVMSLPLGMFVFLRGMSESGNTTLWASIGGGTVIGVAWGSWILSHKLFDKKMEDVEDDPSKQPQLD
;
A
#
# COMPACT_ATOMS: atom_id res chain seq x y z
N MET A 1 6.16 13.39 -15.68
CA MET A 1 7.50 12.82 -15.41
C MET A 1 7.78 12.97 -13.93
N VAL A 2 8.34 11.94 -13.29
CA VAL A 2 8.64 11.99 -11.86
C VAL A 2 9.91 12.81 -11.67
N LYS A 3 9.80 13.83 -10.82
CA LYS A 3 10.85 14.75 -10.46
C LYS A 3 11.19 14.61 -8.99
N PHE A 4 12.45 14.71 -8.63
CA PHE A 4 12.92 14.52 -7.26
C PHE A 4 13.64 15.76 -6.72
N CYS A 5 13.47 16.02 -5.44
CA CYS A 5 14.11 17.10 -4.70
C CYS A 5 15.09 16.49 -3.69
N LEU A 6 16.38 16.83 -3.78
CA LEU A 6 17.43 16.24 -2.93
C LEU A 6 17.31 16.65 -1.46
N LYS A 7 16.88 17.89 -1.16
CA LYS A 7 16.78 18.39 0.21
C LYS A 7 15.57 17.82 0.95
N CYS A 8 14.43 17.76 0.28
CA CYS A 8 13.16 17.35 0.86
C CYS A 8 12.82 15.87 0.63
N LYS A 9 13.64 15.14 -0.13
CA LYS A 9 13.47 13.72 -0.52
C LYS A 9 12.07 13.33 -0.99
N ASN A 10 11.32 14.28 -1.55
CA ASN A 10 9.95 14.07 -2.04
C ASN A 10 9.94 13.96 -3.57
N SER A 11 9.08 13.08 -4.09
CA SER A 11 8.77 12.98 -5.51
C SER A 11 7.57 13.84 -5.91
N PHE A 12 7.72 14.52 -7.04
CA PHE A 12 6.71 15.40 -7.63
C PHE A 12 6.42 14.99 -9.08
N TRP A 13 5.20 15.25 -9.55
CA TRP A 13 4.74 14.83 -10.88
C TRP A 13 4.83 15.96 -11.93
N GLY A 14 5.38 17.12 -11.57
CA GLY A 14 5.55 18.31 -12.42
C GLY A 14 6.22 19.47 -11.68
N GLY A 15 6.54 20.55 -12.42
CA GLY A 15 7.23 21.75 -11.89
C GLY A 15 8.73 21.80 -12.20
N LYS A 16 9.34 22.98 -12.08
CA LYS A 16 10.82 23.15 -12.17
C LYS A 16 11.46 23.27 -10.78
N PHE A 17 10.70 23.75 -9.80
CA PHE A 17 11.19 24.03 -8.45
C PHE A 17 10.35 23.33 -7.40
N CYS A 18 10.99 22.98 -6.28
CA CYS A 18 10.31 22.37 -5.16
C CYS A 18 9.38 23.38 -4.47
N PRO A 19 8.08 23.08 -4.28
CA PRO A 19 7.14 23.97 -3.59
C PRO A 19 7.26 23.93 -2.06
N LYS A 20 8.05 23.01 -1.50
CA LYS A 20 8.22 22.82 -0.04
C LYS A 20 9.54 23.38 0.51
N CYS A 21 10.55 23.57 -0.33
CA CYS A 21 11.84 24.07 0.10
C CYS A 21 11.84 25.60 0.01
N GLU A 22 12.36 26.27 1.04
CA GLU A 22 12.72 27.68 0.94
C GLU A 22 13.98 27.79 0.09
N GLY A 23 13.86 28.46 -1.07
CA GLY A 23 14.84 28.47 -2.14
C GLY A 23 14.35 27.65 -3.34
N GLU A 24 14.44 28.24 -4.53
CA GLU A 24 14.07 27.63 -5.81
C GLU A 24 15.01 26.44 -6.16
N GLU A 25 14.93 25.37 -5.39
CA GLU A 25 15.76 24.19 -5.65
C GLU A 25 15.27 23.46 -6.90
N PRO A 26 16.18 23.22 -7.86
CA PRO A 26 15.81 22.58 -9.11
C PRO A 26 15.41 21.13 -8.84
N LEU A 27 14.26 20.78 -9.38
CA LEU A 27 13.77 19.41 -9.38
C LEU A 27 14.56 18.58 -10.40
N LEU A 28 15.22 17.51 -9.96
CA LEU A 28 15.94 16.59 -10.85
C LEU A 28 14.93 15.74 -11.61
N ASP A 29 14.97 15.83 -12.94
CA ASP A 29 14.19 14.98 -13.84
C ASP A 29 14.84 13.59 -13.94
N MET A 30 14.09 12.56 -13.59
CA MET A 30 14.55 11.16 -13.62
C MET A 30 14.57 10.56 -15.04
N ALA A 31 14.17 11.33 -16.06
CA ALA A 31 14.29 10.91 -17.46
C ALA A 31 15.75 11.04 -17.98
N ASN A 32 16.62 11.73 -17.25
CA ASN A 32 18.02 11.89 -17.59
C ASN A 32 18.86 10.80 -16.93
N GLU A 33 19.69 10.08 -17.70
CA GLU A 33 20.49 8.93 -17.24
C GLU A 33 21.49 9.30 -16.14
N GLU A 34 22.01 10.54 -16.14
CA GLU A 34 22.91 11.04 -15.09
C GLU A 34 22.27 11.04 -13.69
N ASN A 35 20.95 11.25 -13.64
CA ASN A 35 20.19 11.36 -12.39
C ASN A 35 19.78 9.98 -11.82
N HIS A 36 20.00 8.90 -12.56
CA HIS A 36 19.76 7.53 -12.08
C HIS A 36 20.61 7.18 -10.84
N LYS A 37 21.72 7.89 -10.59
CA LYS A 37 22.54 7.71 -9.38
C LYS A 37 21.73 7.89 -8.07
N TYR A 38 20.68 8.70 -8.10
CA TYR A 38 19.84 9.02 -6.93
C TYR A 38 18.57 8.15 -6.79
N LEU A 39 18.45 7.09 -7.62
CA LEU A 39 17.40 6.06 -7.52
C LEU A 39 17.15 5.48 -6.10
N PRO A 40 18.17 5.18 -5.27
CA PRO A 40 17.92 4.63 -3.94
C PRO A 40 17.16 5.61 -3.03
N GLU A 41 17.48 6.90 -3.09
CA GLU A 41 16.80 7.92 -2.27
C GLU A 41 15.36 8.16 -2.70
N LEU A 42 15.08 8.05 -4.01
CA LEU A 42 13.73 8.15 -4.54
C LEU A 42 12.85 6.97 -4.08
N ASN A 43 13.44 5.79 -3.91
CA ASN A 43 12.72 4.60 -3.48
C ASN A 43 12.07 4.81 -2.10
N VAL A 44 12.66 5.63 -1.23
CA VAL A 44 12.14 5.94 0.11
C VAL A 44 10.77 6.61 0.08
N ASP A 45 10.50 7.50 -0.88
CA ASP A 45 9.21 8.22 -0.98
C ASP A 45 8.22 7.53 -1.92
N VAL A 46 8.73 6.89 -2.97
CA VAL A 46 7.91 6.28 -4.01
C VAL A 46 7.37 4.92 -3.58
N ARG A 47 8.20 4.11 -2.90
CA ARG A 47 7.85 2.76 -2.46
C ARG A 47 6.65 2.76 -1.49
N PRO A 48 6.58 3.60 -0.44
CA PRO A 48 5.40 3.68 0.43
C PRO A 48 4.10 4.00 -0.33
N LYS A 49 4.17 4.93 -1.30
CA LYS A 49 2.99 5.35 -2.08
C LYS A 49 2.46 4.23 -2.95
N TYR A 50 3.33 3.47 -3.61
CA TYR A 50 2.91 2.32 -4.41
C TYR A 50 2.43 1.15 -3.55
N PHE A 51 3.10 0.84 -2.44
CA PHE A 51 2.65 -0.23 -1.55
C PHE A 51 1.34 0.10 -0.83
N ALA A 52 1.10 1.35 -0.45
CA ALA A 52 -0.18 1.77 0.12
C ALA A 52 -1.33 1.53 -0.87
N ARG A 53 -1.12 1.86 -2.16
CA ARG A 53 -2.11 1.58 -3.22
C ARG A 53 -2.32 0.08 -3.41
N SER A 54 -1.26 -0.71 -3.42
CA SER A 54 -1.36 -2.17 -3.55
C SER A 54 -2.06 -2.82 -2.36
N ALA A 55 -1.81 -2.34 -1.14
CA ALA A 55 -2.48 -2.79 0.09
C ALA A 55 -3.99 -2.46 0.05
N MET A 56 -4.37 -1.28 -0.43
CA MET A 56 -5.77 -0.92 -0.65
C MET A 56 -6.46 -1.88 -1.65
N LEU A 57 -5.76 -2.27 -2.73
CA LEU A 57 -6.31 -3.25 -3.67
C LEU A 57 -6.47 -4.64 -3.06
N LEU A 58 -5.51 -5.09 -2.25
CA LEU A 58 -5.55 -6.41 -1.63
C LEU A 58 -6.67 -6.53 -0.58
N THR A 59 -6.87 -5.49 0.22
CA THR A 59 -7.99 -5.42 1.17
C THR A 59 -9.34 -5.33 0.47
N CYS A 60 -9.44 -4.53 -0.60
CA CYS A 60 -10.64 -4.47 -1.43
C CYS A 60 -10.97 -5.83 -2.05
N PHE A 61 -9.98 -6.52 -2.62
CA PHE A 61 -10.15 -7.85 -3.19
C PHE A 61 -10.62 -8.87 -2.14
N GLY A 62 -10.03 -8.86 -0.95
CA GLY A 62 -10.45 -9.74 0.15
C GLY A 62 -11.89 -9.49 0.60
N PHE A 63 -12.33 -8.23 0.62
CA PHE A 63 -13.71 -7.89 0.94
C PHE A 63 -14.70 -8.33 -0.15
N VAL A 64 -14.36 -8.15 -1.42
CA VAL A 64 -15.21 -8.60 -2.53
C VAL A 64 -15.33 -10.13 -2.55
N MET A 65 -14.24 -10.84 -2.25
CA MET A 65 -14.23 -12.31 -2.21
C MET A 65 -14.88 -12.90 -0.95
N SER A 66 -15.00 -12.14 0.14
CA SER A 66 -15.66 -12.63 1.36
C SER A 66 -17.18 -12.82 1.17
N LEU A 67 -17.81 -11.98 0.33
CA LEU A 67 -19.24 -12.06 0.02
C LEU A 67 -19.66 -13.38 -0.65
N PRO A 68 -19.07 -13.81 -1.78
CA PRO A 68 -19.42 -15.09 -2.40
C PRO A 68 -19.08 -16.29 -1.50
N LEU A 69 -18.02 -16.21 -0.69
CA LEU A 69 -17.68 -17.25 0.27
C LEU A 69 -18.73 -17.37 1.39
N GLY A 70 -19.15 -16.24 1.98
CA GLY A 70 -20.21 -16.23 2.98
C GLY A 70 -21.54 -16.72 2.43
N MET A 71 -21.87 -16.32 1.19
CA MET A 71 -23.08 -16.79 0.50
C MET A 71 -23.01 -18.29 0.19
N PHE A 72 -21.86 -18.81 -0.22
CA PHE A 72 -21.67 -20.24 -0.46
C PHE A 72 -21.89 -21.06 0.81
N VAL A 73 -21.32 -20.64 1.94
CA VAL A 73 -21.51 -21.30 3.25
C VAL A 73 -22.97 -21.27 3.67
N PHE A 74 -23.66 -20.14 3.46
CA PHE A 74 -25.08 -20.01 3.76
C PHE A 74 -25.95 -20.95 2.91
N LEU A 75 -25.77 -20.95 1.58
CA LEU A 75 -26.54 -21.79 0.66
C LEU A 75 -26.29 -23.27 0.90
N ARG A 76 -25.03 -23.68 1.08
CA ARG A 76 -24.67 -25.07 1.35
C ARG A 76 -25.26 -25.55 2.67
N GLY A 77 -25.23 -24.69 3.69
CA GLY A 77 -25.76 -24.96 5.00
C GLY A 77 -27.28 -25.11 5.04
N MET A 78 -28.00 -24.19 4.40
CA MET A 78 -29.46 -24.29 4.26
C MET A 78 -29.89 -25.58 3.56
N SER A 79 -29.12 -26.02 2.55
CA SER A 79 -29.38 -27.27 1.84
C SER A 79 -29.24 -28.53 2.71
N GLU A 80 -28.46 -28.49 3.80
CA GLU A 80 -28.20 -29.68 4.63
C GLU A 80 -29.11 -29.79 5.84
N SER A 81 -29.30 -28.73 6.62
CA SER A 81 -29.98 -28.83 7.91
C SER A 81 -31.26 -28.01 8.04
N GLY A 82 -31.63 -27.21 7.02
CA GLY A 82 -32.83 -26.37 7.02
C GLY A 82 -32.87 -25.28 8.09
N ASN A 83 -31.87 -25.20 8.99
CA ASN A 83 -31.79 -24.23 10.07
C ASN A 83 -31.18 -22.92 9.57
N THR A 84 -32.05 -22.02 9.09
CA THR A 84 -31.67 -20.73 8.49
C THR A 84 -30.89 -19.83 9.44
N THR A 85 -31.24 -19.80 10.72
CA THR A 85 -30.63 -18.89 11.71
C THR A 85 -29.17 -19.26 11.99
N LEU A 86 -28.89 -20.56 12.15
CA LEU A 86 -27.55 -21.06 12.44
C LEU A 86 -26.60 -20.83 11.25
N TRP A 87 -27.05 -21.12 10.03
CA TRP A 87 -26.22 -20.93 8.84
C TRP A 87 -26.08 -19.47 8.43
N ALA A 88 -27.06 -18.61 8.73
CA ALA A 88 -26.91 -17.17 8.58
C ALA A 88 -25.82 -16.62 9.51
N SER A 89 -25.76 -17.06 10.77
CA SER A 89 -24.72 -16.62 11.70
C SER A 89 -23.33 -17.12 11.28
N ILE A 90 -23.22 -18.36 10.80
CA ILE A 90 -21.94 -18.91 10.31
C ILE A 90 -21.51 -18.18 9.04
N GLY A 91 -22.42 -17.98 8.07
CA GLY A 91 -22.14 -17.25 6.84
C GLY A 91 -21.69 -15.81 7.12
N GLY A 92 -22.40 -15.08 7.98
CA GLY A 92 -22.03 -13.73 8.40
C GLY A 92 -20.69 -13.70 9.14
N GLY A 93 -20.44 -14.64 10.05
CA GLY A 93 -19.16 -14.80 10.74
C GLY A 93 -18.02 -15.08 9.77
N THR A 94 -18.27 -15.84 8.70
CA THR A 94 -17.28 -16.12 7.64
C THR A 94 -16.91 -14.85 6.89
N VAL A 95 -17.88 -14.00 6.52
CA VAL A 95 -17.64 -12.71 5.86
C VAL A 95 -16.75 -11.81 6.73
N ILE A 96 -17.12 -11.66 8.01
CA ILE A 96 -16.39 -10.82 8.96
C ILE A 96 -14.97 -11.36 9.18
N GLY A 97 -14.82 -12.68 9.37
CA GLY A 97 -13.53 -13.32 9.59
C GLY A 97 -12.59 -13.18 8.39
N VAL A 98 -13.10 -13.40 7.16
CA VAL A 98 -12.29 -13.26 5.94
C VAL A 98 -11.93 -11.80 5.67
N ALA A 99 -12.88 -10.86 5.84
CA ALA A 99 -12.61 -9.44 5.66
C ALA A 99 -11.56 -8.94 6.67
N TRP A 100 -11.70 -9.32 7.93
CA TRP A 100 -10.75 -8.92 8.98
C TRP A 100 -9.39 -9.58 8.79
N GLY A 101 -9.35 -10.87 8.41
CA GLY A 101 -8.12 -11.58 8.09
C GLY A 101 -7.37 -10.97 6.90
N SER A 102 -8.10 -10.54 5.85
CA SER A 102 -7.51 -9.85 4.70
C SER A 102 -6.89 -8.51 5.10
N TRP A 103 -7.54 -7.76 5.99
CA TRP A 103 -7.00 -6.51 6.51
C TRP A 103 -5.72 -6.73 7.33
N ILE A 104 -5.72 -7.68 8.27
CA ILE A 104 -4.54 -8.02 9.09
C ILE A 104 -3.39 -8.47 8.21
N LEU A 105 -3.65 -9.34 7.23
CA LEU A 105 -2.63 -9.82 6.30
C LEU A 105 -2.05 -8.67 5.48
N SER A 106 -2.89 -7.77 4.97
CA SER A 106 -2.44 -6.61 4.20
C SER A 106 -1.59 -5.66 5.04
N HIS A 107 -1.97 -5.42 6.30
CA HIS A 107 -1.21 -4.57 7.20
C HIS A 107 0.17 -5.18 7.48
N LYS A 108 0.21 -6.47 7.81
CA LYS A 108 1.48 -7.17 8.09
C LYS A 108 2.41 -7.23 6.88
N LEU A 109 1.84 -7.40 5.67
CA LEU A 109 2.60 -7.35 4.42
C LEU A 109 3.15 -5.95 4.14
N PHE A 110 2.36 -4.92 4.45
CA PHE A 110 2.79 -3.53 4.32
C PHE A 110 3.93 -3.23 5.29
N ASP A 111 3.78 -3.51 6.58
CA ASP A 111 4.82 -3.27 7.59
C ASP A 111 6.13 -3.96 7.23
N LYS A 112 6.07 -5.24 6.84
CA LYS A 112 7.27 -5.99 6.42
C LYS A 112 7.97 -5.39 5.20
N LYS A 113 7.22 -4.74 4.30
CA LYS A 113 7.80 -4.06 3.12
C LYS A 113 8.32 -2.67 3.44
N MET A 114 7.91 -2.10 4.57
CA MET A 114 8.33 -0.79 5.07
C MET A 114 9.52 -0.90 6.03
N GLU A 115 9.72 -2.05 6.68
CA GLU A 115 10.92 -2.36 7.49
C GLU A 115 12.21 -2.11 6.70
N ASP A 116 12.28 -2.61 5.45
CA ASP A 116 13.40 -2.36 4.51
C ASP A 116 13.61 -0.88 4.14
N VAL A 117 12.65 0.01 4.42
CA VAL A 117 12.70 1.45 4.13
C VAL A 117 13.02 2.26 5.39
N GLU A 118 12.60 1.78 6.55
CA GLU A 118 12.87 2.40 7.84
C GLU A 118 14.29 2.12 8.34
N ASP A 119 14.83 0.93 8.04
CA ASP A 119 16.18 0.52 8.38
C ASP A 119 17.26 1.08 7.44
N ASP A 120 16.88 1.84 6.40
CA ASP A 120 17.83 2.48 5.51
C ASP A 120 18.48 3.70 6.23
N PRO A 121 19.77 3.65 6.62
CA PRO A 121 20.45 4.70 7.38
C PRO A 121 20.59 6.02 6.60
N SER A 122 20.12 6.07 5.35
CA SER A 122 20.07 7.25 4.48
C SER A 122 19.01 8.31 4.87
N LYS A 123 18.31 8.14 6.00
CA LYS A 123 17.71 9.27 6.75
C LYS A 123 18.77 10.21 7.37
N GLN A 124 20.06 9.89 7.32
CA GLN A 124 21.10 10.87 7.56
C GLN A 124 21.24 11.80 6.35
N PRO A 125 21.18 13.13 6.54
CA PRO A 125 21.48 14.08 5.47
C PRO A 125 22.95 13.89 5.07
N GLN A 126 23.21 13.21 3.96
CA GLN A 126 24.51 13.32 3.30
C GLN A 126 24.52 14.63 2.51
N LEU A 127 24.66 15.74 3.26
CA LEU A 127 25.23 16.99 2.77
C LEU A 127 26.70 16.91 3.17
N ASP A 128 27.53 16.43 2.23
CA ASP A 128 29.00 16.35 2.27
C ASP A 128 29.66 15.75 3.52
#